data_AF-A0A950CZQ9-F1
#
_entry.id   AF-A0A950CZQ9-F1
#
_cell.length_a   1.000
_cell.length_b   1.000
_cell.length_c   1.000
_cell.angle_alpha   90.00
_cell.angle_beta   90.00
_cell.angle_gamma   90.00
#
_symmetry.space_group_name_H-M   'P 1'
#
loop_
_entity.id
_entity.type
_entity.pdbx_description
1 polymer ?
#
loop_
_entity_poly.entity_id
_entity_poly.type
_entity_poly.pdbx_seq_one_letter_code
_entity_poly.pdbx_strand_id
1 'polypeptide(L)'
;AVCGLLLATRRHVFLAGLISVLAIEVQPIGIMAPIYLVAYELGRMIQARRYRLEFDRVVKMVLGGVLGLAVYFILHPHTLARLAAFLNSAEWDAPCGVPQVLCMPKEGSLHFLYGYFFGTRLYRHLPELAVFAACLFVHIWRRDYMQWSFPLIASLATLFVGFIIRRGNPYYTPFWYFPSFLLVFLTISVHWRAVAVPVLVLALFVPQYAVQYVEGHKYARQGELQVARAAFASRGTDLSHAHIFGDSIFWPVFKDVSFQWAPSMSKQPRGTSYLICGLDPPFFTYEHVCADELLDFSDMHLFEQFSWADRKYLIYEHRGPRPAGGTTGGTTR
;
A
#
# COMPACT_ATOMS: atom_id res chain seq x y z
N ALA A 1 -1.38 -15.06 8.40
CA ALA A 1 -0.05 -15.20 9.03
C ALA A 1 -0.12 -15.81 10.44
N VAL A 2 -0.82 -15.18 11.39
CA VAL A 2 -0.87 -15.62 12.81
C VAL A 2 -1.28 -17.08 12.97
N CYS A 3 -2.38 -17.51 12.34
CA CYS A 3 -2.83 -18.91 12.44
C CYS A 3 -1.79 -19.92 11.94
N GLY A 4 -1.09 -19.61 10.84
CA GLY A 4 -0.01 -20.46 10.31
C GLY A 4 1.15 -20.60 11.29
N LEU A 5 1.61 -19.49 11.88
CA LEU A 5 2.64 -19.51 12.93
C LEU A 5 2.19 -20.26 14.18
N LEU A 6 0.93 -20.09 14.60
CA LEU A 6 0.38 -20.79 15.77
C LEU A 6 0.33 -22.31 15.51
N LEU A 7 -0.03 -22.74 14.32
CA LEU A 7 0.01 -24.15 13.96
C LEU A 7 1.43 -24.70 13.91
N ALA A 8 2.40 -23.91 13.42
CA ALA A 8 3.80 -24.29 13.42
C ALA A 8 4.36 -24.45 14.85
N THR A 9 4.04 -23.53 15.76
CA THR A 9 4.42 -23.65 17.19
C THR A 9 3.81 -24.90 17.84
N ARG A 10 2.59 -25.28 17.43
CA ARG A 10 1.91 -26.53 17.86
C ARG A 10 2.36 -27.78 17.08
N ARG A 11 3.38 -27.68 16.22
CA ARG A 11 3.92 -28.77 15.38
C ARG A 11 2.97 -29.32 14.29
N HIS A 12 1.88 -28.62 13.98
CA HIS A 12 1.02 -28.93 12.84
C HIS A 12 1.58 -28.29 11.54
N VAL A 13 2.82 -28.66 11.19
CA VAL A 13 3.61 -27.94 10.17
C VAL A 13 3.03 -28.05 8.76
N PHE A 14 2.42 -29.20 8.41
CA PHE A 14 1.71 -29.35 7.14
C PHE A 14 0.57 -28.34 7.01
N LEU A 15 -0.30 -28.27 8.02
CA LEU A 15 -1.43 -27.34 8.03
C LEU A 15 -0.96 -25.88 8.09
N ALA A 16 0.14 -25.61 8.80
CA ALA A 16 0.79 -24.30 8.82
C ALA A 16 1.20 -23.87 7.40
N GLY A 17 1.87 -24.75 6.64
CA GLY A 17 2.24 -24.52 5.25
C GLY A 17 1.02 -24.22 4.38
N LEU A 18 -0.01 -25.07 4.45
CA LEU A 18 -1.26 -24.90 3.70
C LEU A 18 -1.95 -23.55 3.98
N ILE A 19 -2.21 -23.25 5.25
CA ILE A 19 -2.91 -22.01 5.65
C ILE A 19 -2.06 -20.77 5.35
N SER A 20 -0.74 -20.87 5.46
CA SER A 20 0.14 -19.75 5.14
C SER A 20 0.03 -19.35 3.67
N VAL A 21 -0.02 -20.32 2.74
CA VAL A 21 -0.17 -20.03 1.32
C VAL A 21 -1.59 -19.59 0.98
N LEU A 22 -2.62 -20.22 1.57
CA LEU A 22 -4.01 -19.81 1.37
C LEU A 22 -4.27 -18.37 1.84
N ALA A 23 -3.46 -17.82 2.76
CA ALA A 23 -3.57 -16.43 3.15
C ALA A 23 -3.34 -15.44 1.98
N ILE A 24 -2.64 -15.85 0.92
CA ILE A 24 -2.41 -15.05 -0.30
C ILE A 24 -3.72 -14.80 -1.05
N GLU A 25 -4.67 -15.74 -0.99
CA GLU A 25 -5.98 -15.61 -1.61
C GLU A 25 -6.81 -14.50 -0.96
N VAL A 26 -6.76 -14.42 0.38
CA VAL A 26 -7.54 -13.45 1.14
C VAL A 26 -7.08 -12.02 0.83
N GLN A 27 -5.77 -11.77 0.86
CA GLN A 27 -5.17 -10.48 0.53
C GLN A 27 -3.74 -10.66 -0.01
N PRO A 28 -3.26 -9.77 -0.91
CA PRO A 28 -1.89 -9.83 -1.43
C PRO A 28 -0.80 -9.78 -0.35
N ILE A 29 -1.01 -9.04 0.75
CA ILE A 29 -0.10 -9.01 1.90
C ILE A 29 0.03 -10.38 2.60
N GLY A 30 -0.88 -11.31 2.31
CA GLY A 30 -0.84 -12.70 2.75
C GLY A 30 0.46 -13.43 2.38
N ILE A 31 1.22 -12.95 1.38
CA ILE A 31 2.55 -13.47 1.04
C ILE A 31 3.54 -13.42 2.21
N MET A 32 3.29 -12.56 3.20
CA MET A 32 4.07 -12.51 4.43
C MET A 32 3.92 -13.75 5.30
N ALA A 33 2.77 -14.42 5.25
CA ALA A 33 2.53 -15.61 6.05
C ALA A 33 3.55 -16.73 5.77
N PRO A 34 3.81 -17.16 4.52
CA PRO A 34 4.83 -18.17 4.25
C PRO A 34 6.24 -17.67 4.56
N ILE A 35 6.55 -16.38 4.33
CA ILE A 35 7.87 -15.81 4.66
C ILE A 35 8.16 -15.91 6.17
N TYR A 36 7.22 -15.46 7.02
CA TYR A 36 7.37 -15.55 8.46
C TYR A 36 7.38 -17.00 8.96
N LEU A 37 6.62 -17.90 8.33
CA LEU A 37 6.63 -19.32 8.67
C LEU A 37 8.00 -19.96 8.39
N VAL A 38 8.59 -19.69 7.23
CA VAL A 38 9.94 -20.16 6.87
C VAL A 38 10.97 -19.56 7.82
N ALA A 39 10.90 -18.26 8.10
CA ALA A 39 11.79 -17.59 9.05
C ALA A 39 11.71 -18.21 10.45
N TYR A 40 10.49 -18.56 10.90
CA TYR A 40 10.26 -19.21 12.19
C TYR A 40 10.89 -20.60 12.25
N GLU A 41 10.64 -21.46 11.26
CA GLU A 41 11.23 -22.81 11.25
C GLU A 41 12.75 -22.76 11.11
N LEU A 42 13.29 -21.87 10.28
CA LEU A 42 14.73 -21.69 10.14
C LEU A 42 15.36 -21.21 11.46
N GLY A 43 14.73 -20.25 12.14
CA GLY A 43 15.18 -19.78 13.45
C GLY A 43 15.21 -20.89 14.49
N ARG A 44 14.14 -21.69 14.55
CA ARG A 44 14.05 -22.86 15.43
C ARG A 44 15.13 -23.90 15.13
N MET A 45 15.40 -24.18 13.85
CA MET A 45 16.45 -25.14 13.44
C MET A 45 17.85 -24.66 13.84
N ILE A 46 18.14 -23.36 13.67
CA ILE A 46 19.40 -22.74 14.09
C ILE A 46 19.58 -22.88 15.60
N GLN A 47 18.54 -22.56 16.38
CA GLN A 47 18.57 -22.63 17.83
C GLN A 47 18.75 -24.06 18.35
N ALA A 48 18.07 -25.02 17.73
CA ALA A 48 18.16 -26.43 18.11
C ALA A 48 19.47 -27.10 17.66
N ARG A 49 20.23 -26.49 16.73
CA ARG A 49 21.39 -27.08 16.04
C ARG A 49 21.10 -28.46 15.41
N ARG A 50 19.83 -28.72 15.04
CA ARG A 50 19.33 -30.05 14.62
C ARG A 50 18.83 -30.05 13.18
N TYR A 51 19.65 -29.57 12.25
CA TYR A 51 19.26 -29.42 10.84
C TYR A 51 18.80 -30.72 10.17
N ARG A 52 19.46 -31.86 10.45
CA ARG A 52 19.13 -33.16 9.83
C ARG A 52 17.89 -33.83 10.43
N LEU A 53 17.62 -33.64 11.72
CA LEU A 53 16.49 -34.28 12.42
C LEU A 53 15.14 -33.61 12.13
N GLU A 54 15.15 -32.39 11.60
CA GLU A 54 13.96 -31.58 11.36
C GLU A 54 13.53 -31.57 9.87
N PHE A 55 14.21 -32.34 9.02
CA PHE A 55 13.92 -32.39 7.58
C PHE A 55 12.48 -32.85 7.28
N ASP A 56 11.95 -33.83 8.02
CA ASP A 56 10.55 -34.28 7.89
C ASP A 56 9.55 -33.14 8.07
N ARG A 57 9.84 -32.18 8.96
CA ARG A 57 8.97 -31.02 9.15
C ARG A 57 9.04 -30.05 7.99
N VAL A 58 10.24 -29.82 7.45
CA VAL A 58 10.41 -29.00 6.24
C VAL A 58 9.64 -29.62 5.08
N VAL A 59 9.74 -30.93 4.88
CA VAL A 59 8.98 -31.65 3.85
C VAL A 59 7.47 -31.49 4.07
N LYS A 60 6.97 -31.70 5.29
CA LYS A 60 5.56 -31.47 5.64
C LYS A 60 5.11 -30.04 5.34
N MET A 61 5.91 -29.05 5.72
CA MET A 61 5.64 -27.62 5.44
C MET A 61 5.51 -27.37 3.93
N VAL A 62 6.48 -27.88 3.15
CA VAL A 62 6.54 -27.72 1.70
C VAL A 62 5.36 -28.40 1.04
N LEU A 63 5.03 -29.64 1.43
CA LEU A 63 3.86 -30.37 0.91
C LEU A 63 2.56 -29.61 1.19
N GLY A 64 2.40 -29.07 2.40
CA GLY A 64 1.25 -28.23 2.74
C GLY A 64 1.18 -26.97 1.89
N GLY A 65 2.32 -26.28 1.72
CA GLY A 65 2.42 -25.09 0.87
C GLY A 65 2.12 -25.37 -0.60
N VAL A 66 2.63 -26.48 -1.16
CA VAL A 66 2.34 -26.93 -2.54
C VAL A 66 0.86 -27.21 -2.71
N LEU A 67 0.22 -27.90 -1.75
CA LEU A 67 -1.22 -28.11 -1.76
C LEU A 67 -1.99 -26.77 -1.73
N GLY A 68 -1.55 -25.82 -0.91
CA GLY A 68 -2.14 -24.47 -0.88
C GLY A 68 -2.00 -23.73 -2.20
N LEU A 69 -0.84 -23.83 -2.87
CA LEU A 69 -0.62 -23.24 -4.19
C LEU A 69 -1.50 -23.92 -5.24
N ALA A 70 -1.66 -25.25 -5.19
CA ALA A 70 -2.55 -25.97 -6.08
C ALA A 70 -4.00 -25.50 -5.93
N VAL A 71 -4.50 -25.35 -4.69
CA VAL A 71 -5.83 -24.80 -4.42
C VAL A 71 -5.94 -23.36 -4.95
N TYR A 72 -4.94 -22.52 -4.72
CA TYR A 72 -4.91 -21.15 -5.24
C TYR A 72 -5.01 -21.10 -6.77
N PHE A 73 -4.27 -21.95 -7.49
CA PHE A 73 -4.32 -21.99 -8.95
C PHE A 73 -5.61 -22.59 -9.49
N ILE A 74 -6.25 -23.52 -8.77
CA ILE A 74 -7.58 -24.02 -9.11
C ILE A 74 -8.62 -22.88 -9.00
N LEU A 75 -8.52 -22.04 -7.96
CA LEU A 75 -9.40 -20.89 -7.76
C LEU A 75 -9.10 -19.74 -8.75
N HIS A 76 -7.86 -19.63 -9.22
CA HIS A 76 -7.41 -18.57 -10.12
C HIS A 76 -6.69 -19.11 -11.36
N PRO A 77 -7.39 -19.80 -12.27
CA PRO A 77 -6.78 -20.53 -13.39
C PRO A 77 -5.99 -19.62 -14.36
N HIS A 78 -6.39 -18.34 -14.49
CA HIS A 78 -5.71 -17.39 -15.36
C HIS A 78 -4.42 -16.81 -14.78
N THR A 79 -4.16 -17.00 -13.47
CA THR A 79 -2.99 -16.40 -12.81
C THR A 79 -1.68 -17.00 -13.30
N LEU A 80 -1.65 -18.29 -13.65
CA LEU A 80 -0.46 -18.92 -14.23
C LEU A 80 -0.10 -18.31 -15.58
N ALA A 81 -1.09 -18.07 -16.45
CA ALA A 81 -0.87 -17.42 -17.73
C ALA A 81 -0.36 -15.98 -17.57
N ARG A 82 -0.90 -15.23 -16.61
CA ARG A 82 -0.43 -13.87 -16.27
C ARG A 82 0.99 -13.88 -15.71
N LEU A 83 1.31 -14.83 -14.83
CA LEU A 83 2.66 -14.99 -14.27
C LEU A 83 3.67 -15.35 -15.38
N ALA A 84 3.32 -16.29 -16.26
CA ALA A 84 4.15 -16.66 -17.40
C ALA A 84 4.35 -15.48 -18.35
N ALA A 85 3.30 -14.72 -18.66
CA ALA A 85 3.40 -13.50 -19.46
C ALA A 85 4.30 -12.44 -18.80
N PHE A 86 4.19 -12.26 -17.48
CA PHE A 86 5.03 -11.35 -16.70
C PHE A 86 6.51 -11.77 -16.64
N LEU A 87 6.78 -13.07 -16.58
CA LEU A 87 8.15 -13.61 -16.58
C LEU A 87 8.79 -13.61 -17.97
N ASN A 88 7.98 -13.77 -19.02
CA ASN A 88 8.44 -13.87 -20.41
C ASN A 88 8.45 -12.54 -21.16
N SER A 89 7.78 -11.50 -20.65
CA SER A 89 7.87 -10.19 -21.28
C SER A 89 9.30 -9.68 -21.12
N ALA A 90 10.02 -9.51 -22.25
CA ALA A 90 11.29 -8.79 -22.30
C ALA A 90 11.13 -7.27 -21.99
N GLU A 91 9.92 -6.84 -21.65
CA GLU A 91 9.52 -5.48 -21.24
C GLU A 91 10.03 -5.09 -19.85
N TRP A 92 11.04 -5.79 -19.32
CA TRP A 92 11.74 -5.33 -18.12
C TRP A 92 12.56 -4.05 -18.39
N ASP A 93 12.89 -3.75 -19.66
CA ASP A 93 13.69 -2.58 -20.07
C ASP A 93 13.11 -1.73 -21.23
N ALA A 94 11.98 -2.11 -21.83
CA ALA A 94 11.45 -1.44 -23.02
C ALA A 94 11.16 0.06 -22.77
N PRO A 95 11.71 0.99 -23.59
CA PRO A 95 11.30 2.39 -23.60
C PRO A 95 9.84 2.48 -24.00
N CYS A 96 9.04 3.14 -23.18
CA CYS A 96 7.61 3.32 -23.34
C CYS A 96 7.32 4.07 -24.65
N GLY A 97 7.07 3.34 -25.73
CA GLY A 97 6.82 3.88 -27.08
C GLY A 97 5.45 3.51 -27.66
N VAL A 98 4.53 2.99 -26.85
CA VAL A 98 3.17 2.59 -27.28
C VAL A 98 2.16 2.99 -26.20
N PRO A 99 0.99 3.55 -26.55
CA PRO A 99 -0.01 3.98 -25.58
C PRO A 99 -0.78 2.77 -25.03
N GLN A 100 -0.23 2.09 -24.01
CA GLN A 100 -0.96 1.15 -23.15
C GLN A 100 -0.50 1.24 -21.69
N VAL A 101 -1.18 2.10 -20.92
CA VAL A 101 -1.89 1.80 -19.65
C VAL A 101 -1.10 1.26 -18.43
N LEU A 102 0.19 0.92 -18.50
CA LEU A 102 0.91 0.41 -17.32
C LEU A 102 2.37 0.86 -17.23
N CYS A 103 2.64 2.05 -17.75
CA CYS A 103 3.96 2.67 -17.67
C CYS A 103 3.96 3.82 -16.66
N MET A 104 4.00 3.48 -15.37
CA MET A 104 4.58 4.40 -14.40
C MET A 104 6.07 4.63 -14.73
N PRO A 105 6.61 5.83 -14.47
CA PRO A 105 7.70 6.36 -15.25
C PRO A 105 9.04 5.67 -15.03
N LYS A 106 9.79 5.61 -16.13
CA LYS A 106 11.24 5.45 -16.13
C LYS A 106 11.87 6.68 -15.47
N GLU A 107 12.30 6.53 -14.22
CA GLU A 107 13.55 7.08 -13.67
C GLU A 107 13.79 6.46 -12.28
N GLY A 108 14.71 5.50 -12.21
CA GLY A 108 15.16 4.88 -10.95
C GLY A 108 14.18 3.83 -10.40
N SER A 109 14.27 2.59 -10.90
CA SER A 109 13.57 1.38 -10.43
C SER A 109 14.01 0.97 -9.02
N LEU A 110 13.76 1.85 -8.06
CA LEU A 110 14.13 1.66 -6.68
C LEU A 110 13.05 0.80 -6.02
N HIS A 111 13.49 -0.33 -5.49
CA HIS A 111 12.70 -1.34 -4.79
C HIS A 111 11.64 -0.75 -3.85
N PHE A 112 10.50 -1.43 -3.61
CA PHE A 112 9.39 -0.81 -2.89
C PHE A 112 9.77 -0.27 -1.49
N LEU A 113 10.69 -0.95 -0.78
CA LEU A 113 11.21 -0.46 0.50
C LEU A 113 11.96 0.86 0.34
N TYR A 114 12.73 1.02 -0.73
CA TYR A 114 13.38 2.28 -1.02
C TYR A 114 12.34 3.37 -1.28
N GLY A 115 11.33 3.09 -2.12
CA GLY A 115 10.24 4.02 -2.38
C GLY A 115 9.53 4.46 -1.10
N TYR A 116 9.31 3.54 -0.16
CA TYR A 116 8.73 3.87 1.15
C TYR A 116 9.65 4.78 1.99
N PHE A 117 10.92 4.40 2.20
CA PHE A 117 11.80 5.13 3.13
C PHE A 117 12.37 6.44 2.55
N PHE A 118 12.68 6.47 1.25
CA PHE A 118 13.38 7.58 0.60
C PHE A 118 12.51 8.31 -0.41
N GLY A 119 11.45 7.68 -0.92
CA GLY A 119 10.54 8.24 -1.90
C GLY A 119 9.28 8.87 -1.30
N THR A 120 9.26 9.20 0.00
CA THR A 120 8.13 9.91 0.62
C THR A 120 8.53 11.32 1.03
N ARG A 121 7.56 12.25 0.96
CA ARG A 121 7.79 13.67 1.26
C ARG A 121 8.32 13.83 2.68
N LEU A 122 9.28 14.76 2.84
CA LEU A 122 9.95 15.06 4.12
C LEU A 122 10.74 13.89 4.72
N TYR A 123 11.09 12.86 3.92
CA TYR A 123 11.84 11.69 4.39
C TYR A 123 11.24 11.08 5.65
N ARG A 124 9.90 11.05 5.69
CA ARG A 124 9.20 10.93 6.97
C ARG A 124 9.42 9.59 7.67
N HIS A 125 9.77 8.56 6.91
CA HIS A 125 10.01 7.22 7.43
C HIS A 125 11.50 6.95 7.75
N LEU A 126 12.42 7.90 7.51
CA LEU A 126 13.83 7.72 7.91
C LEU A 126 14.02 7.52 9.43
N PRO A 127 13.28 8.21 10.32
CA PRO A 127 13.33 7.90 11.74
C PRO A 127 12.90 6.45 12.05
N GLU A 128 11.87 5.91 11.36
CA GLU A 128 11.47 4.49 11.50
C GLU A 128 12.64 3.57 11.15
N LEU A 129 13.27 3.83 10.00
CA LEU A 129 14.40 3.04 9.53
C LEU A 129 15.61 3.13 10.48
N ALA A 130 15.92 4.33 10.99
CA ALA A 130 17.02 4.55 11.92
C ALA A 130 16.79 3.80 13.25
N VAL A 131 15.58 3.87 13.81
CA VAL A 131 15.22 3.12 15.02
C VAL A 131 15.27 1.62 14.76
N PHE A 132 14.76 1.15 13.63
CA PHE A 132 14.83 -0.27 13.27
C PHE A 132 16.28 -0.75 13.13
N ALA A 133 17.13 0.00 12.44
CA ALA A 133 18.54 -0.30 12.28
C ALA A 133 19.28 -0.31 13.63
N ALA A 134 19.01 0.66 14.51
CA ALA A 134 19.59 0.71 15.84
C ALA A 134 19.14 -0.50 16.68
N CYS A 135 17.86 -0.85 16.64
CA CYS A 135 17.34 -2.04 17.32
C CYS A 135 18.03 -3.30 16.78
N LEU A 136 18.07 -3.49 15.46
CA LEU A 136 18.70 -4.65 14.85
C LEU A 136 20.19 -4.75 15.22
N PHE A 137 20.92 -3.63 15.19
CA PHE A 137 22.31 -3.56 15.62
C PHE A 137 22.48 -3.98 17.08
N VAL A 138 21.67 -3.46 18.00
CA VAL A 138 21.73 -3.84 19.42
C VAL A 138 21.42 -5.33 19.62
N HIS A 139 20.41 -5.87 18.93
CA HIS A 139 20.05 -7.29 18.98
C HIS A 139 21.21 -8.19 18.52
N ILE A 140 21.94 -7.78 17.47
CA ILE A 140 23.12 -8.49 16.97
C ILE A 140 24.30 -8.35 17.94
N TRP A 141 24.61 -7.12 18.39
CA TRP A 141 25.73 -6.81 19.29
C TRP A 141 25.64 -7.60 20.59
N ARG A 142 24.45 -7.65 21.19
CA ARG A 142 24.18 -8.40 22.42
C ARG A 142 24.11 -9.91 22.23
N ARG A 143 24.14 -10.37 20.98
CA ARG A 143 24.00 -11.78 20.61
C ARG A 143 22.67 -12.39 21.04
N ASP A 144 21.63 -11.57 21.17
CA ASP A 144 20.28 -12.05 21.55
C ASP A 144 19.74 -13.05 20.51
N TYR A 145 20.20 -12.95 19.25
CA TYR A 145 19.91 -13.89 18.17
C TYR A 145 20.33 -15.34 18.46
N MET A 146 21.25 -15.58 19.40
CA MET A 146 21.63 -16.94 19.83
C MET A 146 20.50 -17.63 20.61
N GLN A 147 19.66 -16.84 21.29
CA GLN A 147 18.50 -17.31 22.05
C GLN A 147 17.20 -17.12 21.27
N TRP A 148 17.11 -16.03 20.50
CA TRP A 148 15.92 -15.61 19.77
C TRP A 148 16.30 -15.27 18.32
N SER A 149 16.62 -16.29 17.53
CA SER A 149 17.04 -16.15 16.13
C SER A 149 15.92 -15.68 15.19
N PHE A 150 14.66 -15.97 15.54
CA PHE A 150 13.50 -15.66 14.70
C PHE A 150 13.36 -14.18 14.33
N PRO A 151 13.38 -13.20 15.27
CA PRO A 151 13.35 -11.77 14.95
C PRO A 151 14.39 -11.33 13.92
N LEU A 152 15.63 -11.80 14.04
CA LEU A 152 16.71 -11.48 13.09
C LEU A 152 16.41 -12.06 11.70
N ILE A 153 16.07 -13.35 11.63
CA ILE A 153 15.82 -14.04 10.36
C ILE A 153 14.58 -13.46 9.67
N ALA A 154 13.53 -13.17 10.43
CA ALA A 154 12.33 -12.53 9.93
C ALA A 154 12.65 -11.14 9.35
N SER A 155 13.46 -10.34 10.06
CA SER A 155 13.92 -9.04 9.58
C SER A 155 14.70 -9.15 8.27
N LEU A 156 15.70 -10.03 8.22
CA LEU A 156 16.50 -10.28 7.02
C LEU A 156 15.63 -10.77 5.85
N ALA A 157 14.70 -11.69 6.10
CA ALA A 157 13.78 -12.17 5.08
C ALA A 157 12.87 -11.05 4.57
N THR A 158 12.31 -10.22 5.46
CA THR A 158 11.46 -9.08 5.06
C THR A 158 12.23 -8.05 4.26
N LEU A 159 13.48 -7.75 4.63
CA LEU A 159 14.34 -6.84 3.88
C LEU A 159 14.72 -7.44 2.52
N PHE A 160 15.12 -8.72 2.48
CA PHE A 160 15.50 -9.39 1.25
C PHE A 160 14.36 -9.47 0.24
N VAL A 161 13.18 -9.96 0.65
CA VAL A 161 11.98 -9.95 -0.22
C VAL A 161 11.55 -8.52 -0.53
N GLY A 162 11.73 -7.63 0.45
CA GLY A 162 11.70 -6.18 0.38
C GLY A 162 12.37 -5.59 -0.87
N PHE A 163 13.59 -6.02 -1.11
CA PHE A 163 14.40 -5.63 -2.24
C PHE A 163 14.13 -6.50 -3.48
N ILE A 164 13.59 -7.70 -3.38
CA ILE A 164 13.26 -8.47 -4.61
C ILE A 164 12.02 -7.89 -5.29
N ILE A 165 11.03 -7.46 -4.52
CA ILE A 165 9.77 -6.97 -5.07
C ILE A 165 9.97 -5.53 -5.56
N ARG A 166 10.14 -5.39 -6.88
CA ARG A 166 10.32 -4.08 -7.53
C ARG A 166 9.07 -3.20 -7.47
N ARG A 167 7.89 -3.80 -7.63
CA ARG A 167 6.59 -3.10 -7.69
C ARG A 167 5.72 -3.52 -6.51
N GLY A 168 5.99 -2.94 -5.35
CA GLY A 168 5.15 -3.07 -4.17
C GLY A 168 4.26 -1.84 -4.02
N ASN A 169 3.01 -2.04 -3.60
CA ASN A 169 2.17 -0.93 -3.21
C ASN A 169 2.70 -0.37 -1.87
N PRO A 170 3.13 0.91 -1.81
CA PRO A 170 3.77 1.48 -0.64
C PRO A 170 2.84 1.52 0.59
N TYR A 171 1.52 1.53 0.40
CA TYR A 171 0.52 1.48 1.48
C TYR A 171 0.56 0.17 2.27
N TYR A 172 1.06 -0.92 1.67
CA TYR A 172 1.23 -2.20 2.36
C TYR A 172 2.57 -2.33 3.07
N THR A 173 3.52 -1.42 2.83
CA THR A 173 4.87 -1.48 3.42
C THR A 173 4.87 -1.55 4.95
N PRO A 174 4.05 -0.77 5.68
CA PRO A 174 3.97 -0.92 7.14
C PRO A 174 3.59 -2.34 7.53
N PHE A 175 2.58 -2.95 6.90
CA PHE A 175 2.17 -4.32 7.22
C PHE A 175 3.23 -5.38 6.88
N TRP A 176 4.21 -5.02 6.07
CA TRP A 176 5.27 -5.90 5.62
C TRP A 176 6.43 -5.98 6.62
N TYR A 177 7.09 -4.86 6.88
CA TYR A 177 8.31 -4.82 7.70
C TYR A 177 8.02 -4.48 9.17
N PHE A 178 6.88 -3.87 9.49
CA PHE A 178 6.57 -3.48 10.87
C PHE A 178 6.46 -4.67 11.83
N PRO A 179 5.91 -5.85 11.44
CA PRO A 179 5.93 -7.01 12.33
C PRO A 179 7.35 -7.51 12.64
N SER A 180 8.29 -7.48 11.70
CA SER A 180 9.69 -7.84 11.97
C SER A 180 10.41 -6.78 12.81
N PHE A 181 10.13 -5.50 12.56
CA PHE A 181 10.56 -4.40 13.44
C PHE A 181 10.07 -4.59 14.88
N LEU A 182 8.78 -4.84 15.08
CA LEU A 182 8.18 -5.06 16.40
C LEU A 182 8.82 -6.27 17.12
N LEU A 183 9.12 -7.36 16.40
CA LEU A 183 9.78 -8.52 17.00
C LEU A 183 11.16 -8.17 17.55
N VAL A 184 12.01 -7.48 16.77
CA VAL A 184 13.35 -7.06 17.22
C VAL A 184 13.22 -6.05 18.37
N PHE A 185 12.31 -5.09 18.23
CA PHE A 185 12.02 -4.09 19.26
C PHE A 185 11.63 -4.74 20.60
N LEU A 186 10.72 -5.72 20.58
CA LEU A 186 10.26 -6.43 21.78
C LEU A 186 11.42 -7.15 22.47
N THR A 187 12.31 -7.82 21.71
CA THR A 187 13.46 -8.51 22.33
C THR A 187 14.37 -7.56 23.11
N ILE A 188 14.58 -6.35 22.61
CA ILE A 188 15.43 -5.35 23.27
C ILE A 188 14.69 -4.72 24.45
N SER A 189 13.40 -4.44 24.28
CA SER A 189 12.54 -3.80 25.27
C SER A 189 12.44 -4.60 26.57
N VAL A 190 12.44 -5.93 26.49
CA VAL A 190 12.44 -6.83 27.67
C VAL A 190 13.63 -6.56 28.59
N HIS A 191 14.74 -6.04 28.08
CA HIS A 191 15.97 -5.82 28.83
C HIS A 191 16.21 -4.37 29.25
N TRP A 192 15.74 -3.40 28.46
CA TRP A 192 15.85 -1.97 28.77
C TRP A 192 14.47 -1.46 29.14
N ARG A 193 14.14 -1.47 30.45
CA ARG A 193 12.91 -0.90 31.08
C ARG A 193 12.04 -0.16 30.05
N ALA A 194 11.18 -0.95 29.39
CA ALA A 194 10.60 -0.76 28.06
C ALA A 194 9.77 0.51 27.81
N VAL A 195 9.72 1.45 28.74
CA VAL A 195 8.87 2.65 28.65
C VAL A 195 9.58 3.79 27.92
N ALA A 196 10.90 3.93 28.09
CA ALA A 196 11.64 5.05 27.50
C ALA A 196 11.67 5.02 25.97
N VAL A 197 11.69 3.83 25.36
CA VAL A 197 11.81 3.69 23.90
C VAL A 197 10.49 3.96 23.18
N PRO A 198 9.32 3.43 23.59
CA PRO A 198 8.02 3.87 23.07
C PRO A 198 7.78 5.36 23.27
N VAL A 199 8.20 5.93 24.41
CA VAL A 199 8.12 7.38 24.64
C VAL A 199 9.01 8.15 23.66
N LEU A 200 10.24 7.68 23.41
CA LEU A 200 11.14 8.28 22.41
C LEU A 200 10.56 8.17 20.99
N VAL A 201 10.04 7.00 20.64
CA VAL A 201 9.35 6.73 19.37
C VAL A 201 8.16 7.68 19.21
N LEU A 202 7.29 7.81 20.21
CA LEU A 202 6.18 8.75 20.19
C LEU A 202 6.66 10.21 20.12
N ALA A 203 7.71 10.57 20.85
CA ALA A 203 8.29 11.91 20.83
C ALA A 203 8.91 12.26 19.46
N LEU A 204 9.36 11.27 18.68
CA LEU A 204 9.86 11.47 17.32
C LEU A 204 8.72 11.49 16.29
N PHE A 205 7.75 10.55 16.40
CA PHE A 205 6.66 10.42 15.44
C PHE A 205 5.58 11.49 15.59
N VAL A 206 5.16 11.80 16.82
CA VAL A 206 4.03 12.73 17.04
C VAL A 206 4.31 14.12 16.44
N PRO A 207 5.47 14.75 16.63
CA PRO A 207 5.76 16.04 16.00
C PRO A 207 5.79 15.95 14.48
N GLN A 208 6.32 14.86 13.93
CA GLN A 208 6.41 14.66 12.49
C GLN A 208 5.03 14.49 11.83
N TYR A 209 4.18 13.65 12.43
CA TYR A 209 2.79 13.49 12.00
C TYR A 209 1.97 14.77 12.25
N ALA A 210 2.24 15.51 13.32
CA ALA A 210 1.59 16.78 13.59
C ALA A 210 1.98 17.85 12.56
N VAL A 211 3.27 17.97 12.20
CA VAL A 211 3.73 18.87 11.13
C VAL A 211 3.09 18.48 9.81
N GLN A 212 3.09 17.19 9.45
CA GLN A 212 2.43 16.73 8.22
C GLN A 212 0.92 17.03 8.23
N TYR A 213 0.25 16.78 9.37
CA TYR A 213 -1.17 17.08 9.52
C TYR A 213 -1.44 18.57 9.37
N VAL A 214 -0.65 19.43 10.01
CA VAL A 214 -0.79 20.89 9.97
C VAL A 214 -0.44 21.44 8.59
N GLU A 215 0.67 21.02 7.97
CA GLU A 215 1.04 21.44 6.62
C GLU A 215 0.01 20.97 5.60
N GLY A 216 -0.37 19.69 5.63
CA GLY A 216 -1.44 19.15 4.79
C GLY A 216 -2.75 19.91 4.96
N HIS A 217 -3.12 20.28 6.19
CA HIS A 217 -4.31 21.09 6.46
C HIS A 217 -4.15 22.56 6.06
N LYS A 218 -2.95 23.15 6.13
CA LYS A 218 -2.71 24.55 5.69
C LYS A 218 -2.89 24.67 4.18
N TYR A 219 -2.33 23.72 3.41
CA TYR A 219 -2.53 23.66 1.96
C TYR A 219 -3.99 23.41 1.60
N ALA A 220 -4.66 22.47 2.29
CA ALA A 220 -6.08 22.20 2.09
C ALA A 220 -7.00 23.37 2.51
N ARG A 221 -6.62 24.22 3.48
CA ARG A 221 -7.51 25.27 4.02
C ARG A 221 -7.38 26.65 3.36
N GLN A 222 -6.25 27.02 2.77
CA GLN A 222 -5.96 28.45 2.55
C GLN A 222 -6.11 28.98 1.12
N GLY A 223 -6.45 28.16 0.11
CA GLY A 223 -6.95 28.74 -1.15
C GLY A 223 -7.35 27.77 -2.25
N GLU A 224 -6.76 26.57 -2.33
CA GLU A 224 -7.22 25.52 -3.28
C GLU A 224 -8.72 25.23 -3.10
N LEU A 225 -9.17 25.19 -1.84
CA LEU A 225 -10.54 24.92 -1.41
C LEU A 225 -11.55 26.01 -1.81
N GLN A 226 -11.14 27.28 -1.78
CA GLN A 226 -12.00 28.40 -2.18
C GLN A 226 -11.99 28.60 -3.69
N VAL A 227 -10.85 28.40 -4.35
CA VAL A 227 -10.72 28.53 -5.80
C VAL A 227 -11.46 27.41 -6.53
N ALA A 228 -11.36 26.16 -6.07
CA ALA A 228 -12.15 25.07 -6.65
C ALA A 228 -13.65 25.32 -6.51
N ARG A 229 -14.13 25.71 -5.31
CA ARG A 229 -15.54 26.07 -5.08
C ARG A 229 -15.98 27.28 -5.90
N ALA A 230 -15.14 28.30 -6.03
CA ALA A 230 -15.43 29.50 -6.82
C ALA A 230 -15.47 29.19 -8.33
N ALA A 231 -14.59 28.32 -8.83
CA ALA A 231 -14.61 27.84 -10.21
C ALA A 231 -15.94 27.17 -10.53
N PHE A 232 -16.37 26.21 -9.70
CA PHE A 232 -17.68 25.56 -9.87
C PHE A 232 -18.87 26.53 -9.71
N ALA A 233 -18.83 27.43 -8.71
CA ALA A 233 -19.90 28.39 -8.46
C ALA A 233 -20.05 29.43 -9.58
N SER A 234 -18.93 29.87 -10.18
CA SER A 234 -18.91 30.86 -11.27
C SER A 234 -19.65 30.41 -12.53
N ARG A 235 -19.85 29.09 -12.70
CA ARG A 235 -20.53 28.49 -13.86
C ARG A 235 -21.94 27.99 -13.59
N GLY A 236 -22.48 28.24 -12.39
CA GLY A 236 -23.82 27.82 -12.00
C GLY A 236 -23.95 26.30 -11.83
N THR A 237 -22.84 25.60 -11.59
CA THR A 237 -22.81 24.16 -11.44
C THR A 237 -23.37 23.76 -10.08
N ASP A 238 -24.50 23.05 -10.06
CA ASP A 238 -25.09 22.54 -8.82
C ASP A 238 -24.29 21.33 -8.33
N LEU A 239 -23.47 21.56 -7.30
CA LEU A 239 -22.63 20.54 -6.68
C LEU A 239 -23.38 19.65 -5.67
N SER A 240 -24.64 19.96 -5.33
CA SER A 240 -25.39 19.24 -4.30
C SER A 240 -25.59 17.74 -4.59
N HIS A 241 -25.48 17.35 -5.87
CA HIS A 241 -25.62 15.98 -6.34
C HIS A 241 -24.39 15.45 -7.10
N ALA A 242 -23.28 16.19 -7.09
CA ALA A 242 -22.09 15.83 -7.84
C ALA A 242 -21.16 14.90 -7.04
N HIS A 243 -20.65 13.86 -7.69
CA HIS A 243 -19.60 13.02 -7.12
C HIS A 243 -18.24 13.63 -7.40
N ILE A 244 -17.47 13.96 -6.37
CA ILE A 244 -16.18 14.62 -6.54
C ILE A 244 -15.08 13.64 -6.16
N PHE A 245 -14.17 13.43 -7.10
CA PHE A 245 -12.98 12.63 -6.98
C PHE A 245 -11.76 13.55 -6.99
N GLY A 246 -10.77 13.25 -6.17
CA GLY A 246 -9.53 14.01 -6.10
C GLY A 246 -8.62 13.46 -5.02
N ASP A 247 -7.44 14.05 -4.90
CA ASP A 247 -6.49 13.70 -3.85
C ASP A 247 -7.11 13.89 -2.44
N SER A 248 -6.58 13.15 -1.48
CA SER A 248 -6.79 13.27 -0.03
C SER A 248 -6.79 14.70 0.51
N ILE A 249 -6.09 15.62 -0.18
CA ILE A 249 -6.05 17.06 0.11
C ILE A 249 -7.43 17.73 -0.06
N PHE A 250 -8.28 17.20 -0.97
CA PHE A 250 -9.64 17.70 -1.22
C PHE A 250 -10.72 17.07 -0.31
N TRP A 251 -10.41 15.98 0.41
CA TRP A 251 -11.36 15.32 1.33
C TRP A 251 -12.00 16.30 2.34
N PRO A 252 -11.27 17.21 3.01
CA PRO A 252 -11.86 18.17 3.95
C PRO A 252 -12.83 19.17 3.28
N VAL A 253 -12.74 19.38 1.96
CA VAL A 253 -13.51 20.34 1.16
C VAL A 253 -14.91 19.82 0.85
N PHE A 254 -14.98 18.55 0.47
CA PHE A 254 -16.18 17.93 -0.08
C PHE A 254 -16.77 16.90 0.87
N LYS A 255 -16.35 16.87 2.14
CA LYS A 255 -16.95 16.01 3.17
C LYS A 255 -18.46 16.19 3.32
N ASP A 256 -18.97 17.37 2.97
CA ASP A 256 -20.40 17.74 3.01
C ASP A 256 -21.12 17.40 1.68
N VAL A 257 -20.37 16.89 0.71
CA VAL A 257 -20.79 16.40 -0.61
C VAL A 257 -20.39 14.91 -0.71
N SER A 258 -20.88 14.15 -1.68
CA SER A 258 -20.58 12.71 -1.82
C SER A 258 -19.14 12.45 -2.34
N PHE A 259 -18.12 12.98 -1.65
CA PHE A 259 -16.71 12.78 -2.00
C PHE A 259 -16.30 11.33 -1.83
N GLN A 260 -15.62 10.78 -2.84
CA GLN A 260 -15.11 9.41 -2.83
C GLN A 260 -13.62 9.42 -3.16
N TRP A 261 -12.83 8.71 -2.36
CA TRP A 261 -11.37 8.64 -2.48
C TRP A 261 -10.90 7.94 -3.77
N ALA A 262 -11.76 7.11 -4.36
CA ALA A 262 -11.66 6.51 -5.68
C ALA A 262 -12.99 5.79 -5.98
N PRO A 263 -13.42 5.64 -7.24
CA PRO A 263 -14.48 4.69 -7.55
C PRO A 263 -14.00 3.27 -7.20
N SER A 264 -14.87 2.48 -6.58
CA SER A 264 -14.72 1.02 -6.64
C SER A 264 -14.87 0.62 -8.11
N MET A 265 -13.92 -0.15 -8.68
CA MET A 265 -13.92 -0.67 -10.07
C MET A 265 -15.26 -1.26 -10.54
N SER A 266 -16.17 -1.61 -9.63
CA SER A 266 -17.47 -2.20 -9.94
C SER A 266 -18.65 -1.23 -10.03
N LYS A 267 -18.51 0.05 -9.65
CA LYS A 267 -19.64 1.01 -9.62
C LYS A 267 -19.19 2.44 -9.91
N GLN A 268 -19.24 2.85 -11.19
CA GLN A 268 -19.25 4.27 -11.51
C GLN A 268 -20.49 4.92 -10.86
N PRO A 269 -20.37 6.11 -10.24
CA PRO A 269 -21.51 6.78 -9.67
C PRO A 269 -22.52 7.17 -10.75
N ARG A 270 -23.82 7.05 -10.47
CA ARG A 270 -24.86 7.59 -11.35
C ARG A 270 -24.95 9.10 -11.14
N GLY A 271 -24.89 9.88 -12.22
CA GLY A 271 -25.00 11.34 -12.19
C GLY A 271 -23.73 12.03 -12.68
N THR A 272 -23.60 13.32 -12.37
CA THR A 272 -22.43 14.12 -12.75
C THR A 272 -21.29 13.85 -11.78
N SER A 273 -20.11 13.53 -12.31
CA SER A 273 -18.89 13.32 -11.53
C SER A 273 -17.82 14.32 -11.96
N TYR A 274 -17.09 14.89 -11.01
CA TYR A 274 -15.95 15.76 -11.26
C TYR A 274 -14.68 15.13 -10.71
N LEU A 275 -13.59 15.19 -11.47
CA LEU A 275 -12.25 14.81 -11.03
C LEU A 275 -11.37 16.07 -11.00
N ILE A 276 -10.77 16.40 -9.85
CA ILE A 276 -9.90 17.57 -9.70
C ILE A 276 -8.45 17.14 -9.57
N CYS A 277 -7.60 17.77 -10.37
CA CYS A 277 -6.24 17.33 -10.64
C CYS A 277 -5.24 18.47 -10.55
N GLY A 278 -4.23 18.38 -9.69
CA GLY A 278 -3.09 19.30 -9.68
C GLY A 278 -2.03 18.88 -10.69
N LEU A 279 -1.42 19.84 -11.40
CA LEU A 279 -0.42 19.60 -12.45
C LEU A 279 1.02 19.89 -12.02
N ASP A 280 1.25 20.57 -10.89
CA ASP A 280 2.59 21.07 -10.53
C ASP A 280 3.23 20.34 -9.34
N PRO A 281 4.55 20.02 -9.40
CA PRO A 281 5.27 19.36 -8.33
C PRO A 281 5.26 20.14 -6.99
N PRO A 282 5.52 19.49 -5.82
CA PRO A 282 6.13 18.19 -5.63
C PRO A 282 5.06 17.11 -5.47
N PHE A 283 4.58 16.64 -6.60
CA PHE A 283 3.88 15.38 -6.70
C PHE A 283 4.95 14.36 -7.06
N PHE A 284 4.99 13.25 -6.35
CA PHE A 284 5.76 12.12 -6.88
C PHE A 284 5.11 11.66 -8.19
N THR A 285 5.82 10.92 -9.00
CA THR A 285 5.36 10.40 -10.29
C THR A 285 4.10 9.52 -10.23
N TYR A 286 3.66 9.12 -9.04
CA TYR A 286 2.39 8.41 -8.77
C TYR A 286 1.27 9.34 -8.26
N GLU A 287 1.49 10.65 -8.22
CA GLU A 287 0.46 11.69 -8.02
C GLU A 287 0.17 12.42 -9.35
N HIS A 288 0.90 12.06 -10.43
CA HIS A 288 0.49 12.25 -11.84
C HIS A 288 -0.77 11.43 -12.23
N VAL A 289 -1.39 10.73 -11.27
CA VAL A 289 -2.60 9.89 -11.40
C VAL A 289 -3.77 10.57 -12.10
N CYS A 290 -3.71 11.88 -12.21
CA CYS A 290 -4.79 12.70 -12.66
C CYS A 290 -4.94 12.86 -14.18
N ALA A 291 -3.95 12.44 -14.97
CA ALA A 291 -4.03 12.54 -16.43
C ALA A 291 -3.94 11.19 -17.17
N ASP A 292 -3.13 10.25 -16.67
CA ASP A 292 -2.69 9.11 -17.49
C ASP A 292 -3.11 7.72 -16.99
N GLU A 293 -3.67 7.58 -15.78
CA GLU A 293 -3.87 6.24 -15.16
C GLU A 293 -5.32 5.82 -14.89
N LEU A 294 -6.30 6.71 -15.00
CA LEU A 294 -7.69 6.33 -14.72
C LEU A 294 -8.39 5.91 -16.01
N LEU A 295 -8.12 4.67 -16.45
CA LEU A 295 -8.97 3.93 -17.40
C LEU A 295 -10.46 4.04 -17.05
N ASP A 296 -10.78 4.14 -15.76
CA ASP A 296 -12.12 4.32 -15.21
C ASP A 296 -12.76 5.69 -15.52
N PHE A 297 -11.97 6.64 -16.03
CA PHE A 297 -12.36 8.00 -16.40
C PHE A 297 -11.98 8.37 -17.84
N SER A 298 -11.76 7.40 -18.73
CA SER A 298 -11.54 7.67 -20.18
C SER A 298 -12.64 8.52 -20.80
N ASP A 299 -13.84 8.45 -20.23
CA ASP A 299 -15.05 9.13 -20.70
C ASP A 299 -15.28 10.47 -19.96
N MET A 300 -14.28 10.97 -19.24
CA MET A 300 -14.31 12.30 -18.63
C MET A 300 -13.72 13.34 -19.58
N HIS A 301 -14.37 14.50 -19.69
CA HIS A 301 -13.90 15.60 -20.51
C HIS A 301 -13.30 16.69 -19.63
N LEU A 302 -12.20 17.31 -20.08
CA LEU A 302 -11.65 18.49 -19.41
C LEU A 302 -12.73 19.58 -19.38
N PHE A 303 -13.20 19.89 -18.18
CA PHE A 303 -14.25 20.86 -17.90
C PHE A 303 -13.66 22.25 -17.68
N GLU A 304 -12.58 22.34 -16.90
CA GLU A 304 -11.98 23.62 -16.54
C GLU A 304 -10.50 23.49 -16.21
N GLN A 305 -9.74 24.55 -16.45
CA GLN A 305 -8.37 24.71 -15.98
C GLN A 305 -8.29 26.00 -15.19
N PHE A 306 -7.68 25.94 -14.00
CA PHE A 306 -7.42 27.12 -13.18
C PHE A 306 -6.00 27.10 -12.66
N SER A 307 -5.51 28.25 -12.20
CA SER A 307 -4.20 28.36 -11.56
C SER A 307 -4.33 29.01 -10.19
N TRP A 308 -3.61 28.49 -9.20
CA TRP A 308 -3.57 29.04 -7.85
C TRP A 308 -2.20 28.80 -7.22
N ALA A 309 -1.63 29.83 -6.60
CA ALA A 309 -0.29 29.79 -5.98
C ALA A 309 0.78 29.20 -6.93
N ASP A 310 0.80 29.69 -8.17
CA ASP A 310 1.67 29.23 -9.26
C ASP A 310 1.52 27.75 -9.65
N ARG A 311 0.41 27.11 -9.23
CA ARG A 311 0.04 25.75 -9.58
C ARG A 311 -1.12 25.71 -10.56
N LYS A 312 -1.07 24.85 -11.57
CA LYS A 312 -2.17 24.60 -12.49
C LYS A 312 -3.01 23.42 -12.02
N TYR A 313 -4.31 23.53 -12.18
CA TYR A 313 -5.27 22.47 -11.87
C TYR A 313 -6.18 22.21 -13.07
N LEU A 314 -6.52 20.95 -13.30
CA LEU A 314 -7.50 20.50 -14.27
C LEU A 314 -8.71 19.93 -13.54
N ILE A 315 -9.89 20.27 -14.00
CA ILE A 315 -11.14 19.69 -13.57
C ILE A 315 -11.68 18.92 -14.75
N TYR A 316 -11.96 17.64 -14.58
CA TYR A 316 -12.63 16.82 -15.56
C TYR A 316 -14.07 16.55 -15.13
N GLU A 317 -14.99 16.44 -16.08
CA GLU A 317 -16.42 16.16 -15.85
C GLU A 317 -16.82 14.89 -16.60
N HIS A 318 -17.50 13.97 -15.90
CA HIS A 318 -18.29 12.91 -16.51
C HIS A 318 -19.77 13.21 -16.30
N ARG A 319 -20.56 13.17 -17.37
CA ARG A 319 -22.02 13.22 -17.28
C ARG A 319 -22.57 11.82 -17.52
N GLY A 320 -22.80 11.08 -16.44
CA GLY A 320 -23.49 9.80 -16.53
C GLY A 320 -24.91 9.97 -17.08
N PRO A 321 -25.52 8.90 -17.63
CA PRO A 321 -26.91 8.96 -18.07
C PRO A 321 -27.78 9.48 -16.93
N ARG A 322 -28.52 10.58 -17.18
CA ARG A 322 -29.48 11.11 -16.21
C ARG A 322 -30.37 9.94 -15.79
N PRO A 323 -30.57 9.69 -14.48
CA PRO A 323 -31.57 8.71 -14.07
C PRO A 323 -32.86 9.09 -14.77
N ALA A 324 -33.41 8.16 -15.55
CA ALA A 324 -34.66 8.38 -16.29
C ALA A 324 -35.64 8.99 -15.30
N GLY A 325 -35.99 10.25 -15.52
CA GLY A 325 -36.71 11.05 -14.56
C GLY A 325 -37.96 10.29 -14.13
N GLY A 326 -38.16 10.21 -12.82
CA GLY A 326 -39.48 9.88 -12.28
C GLY A 326 -40.49 10.74 -13.03
N THR A 327 -41.47 10.07 -13.62
CA THR A 327 -42.61 10.64 -14.31
C THR A 327 -43.08 11.88 -13.57
N THR A 328 -42.77 13.07 -14.11
CA THR A 328 -43.47 14.29 -13.74
C THR A 328 -44.92 14.06 -14.11
N GLY A 329 -45.76 13.82 -13.09
CA GLY A 329 -47.20 13.76 -13.22
C GLY A 329 -47.69 15.09 -13.78
N GLY A 330 -47.94 15.10 -15.09
CA GLY A 330 -48.68 16.17 -15.72
C GLY A 330 -50.10 16.13 -15.20
N THR A 331 -50.41 16.98 -14.21
CA THR A 331 -51.79 17.43 -13.98
C THR A 331 -52.21 18.28 -15.16
N THR A 332 -52.87 17.64 -16.13
CA THR A 332 -53.76 18.33 -17.08
C THR A 332 -54.94 18.88 -16.29
N ARG A 333 -55.13 20.19 -16.36
CA ARG A 333 -56.39 20.86 -16.02
C ARG A 333 -57.40 20.70 -17.16
#